data_AF-A0A7W6WNE3-F1
#
_entry.id   AF-A0A7W6WNE3-F1
#
_cell.length_a   1.000
_cell.length_b   1.000
_cell.length_c   1.000
_cell.angle_alpha   90.00
_cell.angle_beta   90.00
_cell.angle_gamma   90.00
#
_symmetry.space_group_name_H-M   'P 1'
#
loop_
_entity.id
_entity.type
_entity.pdbx_description
1 polymer ?
#
loop_
_entity_poly.entity_id
_entity_poly.type
_entity_poly.pdbx_seq_one_letter_code
_entity_poly.pdbx_strand_id
1 'polypeptide(L)'
;MSQRQSLFMKITALLLVQNGLLAVIASTFSPGMSPAMTALLAAGVIGFSMATAMMATRIAGAHEIRPVSTRLMLGAAPEKAIASGLGPLPKSSEPKISPERVNPATPRLVGLKTIDQEHGIAGNDRQKASEEALSALDAGLRRLATGDLSVTLDTPFSDGFEGLRGDFNKAVNSLNESLTTIITSASTLHGECAEARIRLTQQRSMIPDEVPALSVAGNGLRDIADLLREQDAALREIATIAANAKTYWQQSRETVSQEIEASESMRGSEKQVGDIAALMRDMAFRTNMLSVSASVAAANMAGPQETLPAFAAELRDMAETSAAAAKQASLLERDVTLCLKQARTQTGRILQQEQHLHESFETIGDKLTLISEASTMSSDIVARSGVILDGSLKHASQRRSLDHMLETALERMAQELAVINRHCGRFIHITVLHDDHTPPDTSPPHHRSHLKVVKT
;
A
#
# COMPACT_ATOMS: atom_id res chain seq x y z
N MET A 1 -15.66 14.94 24.64
CA MET A 1 -14.41 15.75 24.59
C MET A 1 -13.24 14.91 25.09
N SER A 2 -13.13 13.70 24.56
CA SER A 2 -12.30 12.61 25.07
C SER A 2 -11.15 12.33 24.09
N GLN A 3 -10.04 11.84 24.62
CA GLN A 3 -8.85 11.35 23.91
C GLN A 3 -8.02 12.40 23.14
N ARG A 4 -8.62 13.28 22.33
CA ARG A 4 -7.90 14.26 21.50
C ARG A 4 -7.16 15.33 22.33
N GLN A 5 -7.80 15.85 23.38
CA GLN A 5 -7.16 16.78 24.32
C GLN A 5 -6.07 16.11 25.16
N SER A 6 -6.26 14.84 25.56
CA SER A 6 -5.25 14.09 26.32
C SER A 6 -3.99 13.82 25.48
N LEU A 7 -4.16 13.46 24.21
CA LEU A 7 -3.06 13.18 23.29
C LEU A 7 -2.30 14.46 22.95
N PHE A 8 -3.02 15.57 22.71
CA PHE A 8 -2.42 16.88 22.50
C PHE A 8 -1.62 17.36 23.71
N MET A 9 -2.15 17.17 24.92
CA MET A 9 -1.49 17.55 26.18
C MET A 9 -0.25 16.69 26.47
N LYS A 10 -0.27 15.41 26.11
CA LYS A 10 0.91 14.52 26.20
C LYS A 10 2.00 14.89 25.20
N ILE A 11 1.65 15.24 23.96
CA ILE A 11 2.61 15.68 22.94
C ILE A 11 3.24 17.03 23.33
N THR A 12 2.44 17.99 23.82
CA THR A 12 2.97 19.28 24.28
C THR A 12 3.86 19.14 25.52
N ALA A 13 3.49 18.27 26.48
CA ALA A 13 4.34 17.97 27.62
C ALA A 13 5.68 17.34 27.20
N LEU A 14 5.65 16.40 26.24
CA LEU A 14 6.86 15.76 25.72
C LEU A 14 7.78 16.77 25.00
N LEU A 15 7.22 17.67 24.19
CA LEU A 15 7.97 18.74 23.54
C LEU A 15 8.61 19.71 24.54
N LEU A 16 7.91 20.03 25.65
CA LEU A 16 8.43 20.93 26.67
C LEU A 16 9.61 20.29 27.43
N VAL A 17 9.52 19.00 27.77
CA VAL A 17 10.60 18.24 28.41
C VAL A 17 11.80 18.11 27.47
N GLN A 18 11.55 17.82 26.19
CA GLN A 18 12.60 17.67 25.19
C GLN A 18 13.36 18.98 24.94
N ASN A 19 12.65 20.10 24.79
CA ASN A 19 13.26 21.42 24.63
C ASN A 19 14.02 21.84 25.91
N GLY A 20 13.53 21.48 27.09
CA GLY A 20 14.24 21.67 28.36
C GLY A 20 15.56 20.90 28.43
N LEU A 21 15.55 19.62 28.04
CA LEU A 21 16.75 18.78 28.00
C LEU A 21 17.80 19.33 27.02
N LEU A 22 17.35 19.80 25.86
CA LEU A 22 18.21 20.44 24.85
C LEU A 22 18.83 21.75 25.34
N ALA A 23 18.09 22.58 26.07
CA ALA A 23 18.62 23.80 26.68
C ALA A 23 19.66 23.50 27.78
N VAL A 24 19.47 22.42 28.55
CA VAL A 24 20.44 21.95 29.55
C VAL A 24 21.72 21.43 28.87
N ILE A 25 21.61 20.67 27.78
CA ILE A 25 22.78 20.21 27.00
C ILE A 25 23.53 21.41 26.38
N ALA A 26 22.81 22.37 25.79
CA ALA A 26 23.42 23.56 25.21
C ALA A 26 24.11 24.44 26.27
N SER A 27 23.56 24.56 27.48
CA SER A 27 24.15 25.36 28.56
C SER A 27 25.33 24.67 29.26
N THR A 28 25.31 23.35 29.37
CA THR A 28 26.40 22.58 30.02
C THR A 28 27.65 22.44 29.14
N PHE A 29 27.51 22.46 27.81
CA PHE A 29 28.62 22.32 26.86
C PHE A 29 29.11 23.65 26.26
N SER A 30 28.55 24.79 26.67
CA SER A 30 28.86 26.12 26.13
C SER A 30 30.32 26.59 26.30
N PRO A 31 31.05 26.32 27.40
CA PRO A 31 32.42 26.81 27.53
C PRO A 31 33.40 25.88 26.81
N GLY A 32 33.63 26.11 25.52
CA GLY A 32 34.74 25.51 24.76
C GLY A 32 34.44 25.00 23.34
N MET A 33 33.18 25.07 22.87
CA MET A 33 32.83 24.56 21.54
C MET A 33 33.24 25.51 20.41
N SER A 34 33.77 24.95 19.32
CA SER A 34 34.08 25.72 18.10
C SER A 34 32.79 26.19 17.39
N PRO A 35 32.83 27.29 16.63
CA PRO A 35 31.66 27.83 15.92
C PRO A 35 30.99 26.83 14.95
N ALA A 36 31.77 25.89 14.39
CA ALA A 36 31.24 24.85 13.52
C ALA A 36 30.43 23.81 14.29
N MET A 37 30.85 23.50 15.51
CA MET A 37 30.25 22.49 16.36
C MET A 37 28.94 23.00 17.00
N THR A 38 28.88 24.30 17.31
CA THR A 38 27.63 24.97 17.73
C THR A 38 26.61 25.07 16.59
N ALA A 39 27.05 25.33 15.35
CA ALA A 39 26.18 25.32 14.18
C ALA A 39 25.60 23.93 13.88
N LEU A 40 26.40 22.87 14.04
CA LEU A 40 25.98 21.50 13.78
C LEU A 40 24.98 21.00 14.85
N LEU A 41 25.18 21.36 16.11
CA LEU A 41 24.19 21.13 17.16
C LEU A 41 22.89 21.88 16.86
N ALA A 42 22.95 23.19 16.54
CA ALA A 42 21.77 23.98 16.22
C ALA A 42 20.97 23.41 15.04
N ALA A 43 21.65 22.96 13.98
CA ALA A 43 21.01 22.29 12.84
C ALA A 43 20.34 20.97 13.24
N GLY A 44 20.98 20.17 14.10
CA GLY A 44 20.41 18.94 14.66
C GLY A 44 19.15 19.20 15.51
N VAL A 45 19.17 20.25 16.35
CA VAL A 45 18.00 20.66 17.15
C VAL A 45 16.83 21.06 16.26
N ILE A 46 17.09 21.88 15.23
CA ILE A 46 16.07 22.36 14.31
C ILE A 46 15.48 21.19 13.50
N GLY A 47 16.32 20.28 13.00
CA GLY A 47 15.89 19.10 12.26
C GLY A 47 15.01 18.17 13.10
N PHE A 48 15.40 17.91 14.36
CA PHE A 48 14.66 17.03 15.26
C PHE A 48 13.33 17.64 15.74
N SER A 49 13.30 18.96 15.96
CA SER A 49 12.08 19.71 16.27
C SER A 49 11.10 19.71 15.07
N MET A 50 11.61 19.87 13.85
CA MET A 50 10.80 19.85 12.63
C MET A 50 10.22 18.46 12.33
N ALA A 51 10.99 17.39 12.59
CA ALA A 51 10.51 16.01 12.45
C ALA A 51 9.38 15.67 13.43
N THR A 52 9.51 16.10 14.70
CA THR A 52 8.46 15.88 15.71
C THR A 52 7.21 16.72 15.44
N ALA A 53 7.37 17.95 14.95
CA ALA A 53 6.25 18.78 14.48
C ALA A 53 5.51 18.13 13.30
N MET A 54 6.23 17.62 12.28
CA MET A 54 5.61 16.90 11.16
C MET A 54 4.86 15.64 11.59
N MET A 55 5.39 14.88 12.54
CA MET A 55 4.73 13.69 13.09
C MET A 55 3.44 14.06 13.85
N ALA A 56 3.45 15.15 14.62
CA ALA A 56 2.26 15.66 15.30
C ALA A 56 1.16 16.10 14.31
N THR A 57 1.52 16.75 13.20
CA THR A 57 0.57 17.17 12.15
C THR A 57 -0.03 15.97 11.40
N ARG A 58 0.78 14.93 11.14
CA ARG A 58 0.32 13.67 10.51
C ARG A 58 -0.67 12.91 11.41
N ILE A 59 -0.40 12.84 12.72
CA ILE A 59 -1.31 12.20 13.69
C ILE A 59 -2.60 13.02 13.87
N ALA A 60 -2.52 14.35 13.83
CA ALA A 60 -3.70 15.22 13.92
C ALA A 60 -4.58 15.18 12.66
N GLY A 61 -3.99 14.98 11.47
CA GLY A 61 -4.68 14.87 10.18
C GLY A 61 -5.31 13.51 9.89
N ALA A 62 -4.90 12.45 10.59
CA ALA A 62 -5.40 11.09 10.37
C ALA A 62 -6.83 10.82 10.91
N HIS A 63 -7.50 11.80 11.53
CA HIS A 63 -8.82 11.61 12.16
C HIS A 63 -9.97 12.48 11.60
N GLU A 64 -9.77 13.20 10.50
CA GLU A 64 -10.89 13.77 9.73
C GLU A 64 -11.38 12.79 8.66
N ILE A 65 -12.07 11.74 9.09
CA ILE A 65 -12.94 10.96 8.20
C ILE A 65 -14.36 11.08 8.74
N ARG A 66 -15.21 11.79 7.98
CA ARG A 66 -16.65 11.87 8.17
C ARG A 66 -17.23 10.44 8.17
N PRO A 67 -18.16 10.09 9.07
CA PRO A 67 -18.73 8.75 9.09
C PRO A 67 -19.65 8.55 7.87
N VAL A 68 -19.20 7.78 6.90
CA VAL A 68 -20.10 7.12 5.93
C VAL A 68 -20.54 5.82 6.58
N SER A 69 -21.82 5.78 6.95
CA SER A 69 -22.49 4.56 7.39
C SER A 69 -22.40 3.50 6.29
N THR A 70 -21.56 2.49 6.47
CA THR A 70 -21.72 1.20 5.78
C THR A 70 -21.62 0.10 6.82
N ARG A 71 -22.82 -0.32 7.25
CA ARG A 71 -23.06 -1.50 8.07
C ARG A 71 -22.85 -2.72 7.17
N LEU A 72 -21.61 -3.22 7.10
CA LEU A 72 -21.33 -4.55 6.55
C LEU A 72 -21.23 -5.52 7.73
N MET A 73 -22.34 -6.18 8.02
CA MET A 73 -22.39 -7.38 8.85
C MET A 73 -21.68 -8.50 8.10
N LEU A 74 -20.51 -8.88 8.59
CA LEU A 74 -19.86 -10.14 8.26
C LEU A 74 -20.55 -11.23 9.10
N GLY A 75 -21.53 -11.90 8.51
CA GLY A 75 -22.14 -13.11 9.03
C GLY A 75 -21.47 -14.33 8.41
N ALA A 76 -20.87 -15.14 9.28
CA ALA A 76 -20.29 -16.45 8.96
C ALA A 76 -21.29 -17.38 8.24
N ALA A 77 -20.72 -18.31 7.47
CA ALA A 77 -21.46 -19.40 6.82
C ALA A 77 -22.31 -20.20 7.81
N PRO A 78 -23.42 -20.76 7.31
CA PRO A 78 -23.57 -22.21 7.43
C PRO A 78 -23.81 -22.86 6.07
N GLU A 79 -23.13 -23.99 5.85
CA GLU A 79 -23.51 -24.98 4.87
C GLU A 79 -24.98 -25.40 5.04
N LYS A 80 -25.61 -25.76 3.91
CA LYS A 80 -26.96 -26.34 3.73
C LYS A 80 -28.14 -25.37 3.77
N ALA A 81 -28.48 -24.83 2.59
CA ALA A 81 -29.84 -24.85 2.02
C ALA A 81 -29.90 -24.00 0.73
N ILE A 82 -29.61 -24.59 -0.43
CA ILE A 82 -30.13 -24.10 -1.71
C ILE A 82 -30.52 -25.34 -2.55
N ALA A 83 -31.65 -25.92 -2.19
CA ALA A 83 -32.42 -26.75 -3.10
C ALA A 83 -33.73 -26.01 -3.36
N SER A 84 -34.17 -26.03 -4.62
CA SER A 84 -35.41 -25.46 -5.18
C SER A 84 -35.39 -23.96 -5.50
N GLY A 85 -35.44 -23.65 -6.81
CA GLY A 85 -35.85 -22.34 -7.31
C GLY A 85 -34.96 -21.72 -8.39
N LEU A 86 -34.75 -22.40 -9.52
CA LEU A 86 -34.68 -21.80 -10.86
C LEU A 86 -34.54 -22.94 -11.87
N GLY A 87 -35.60 -23.16 -12.64
CA GLY A 87 -35.69 -24.21 -13.63
C GLY A 87 -34.68 -24.03 -14.78
N PRO A 88 -34.23 -25.13 -15.40
CA PRO A 88 -33.27 -25.07 -16.48
C PRO A 88 -33.86 -24.42 -17.75
N LEU A 89 -33.12 -23.46 -18.29
CA LEU A 89 -33.30 -22.93 -19.64
C LEU A 89 -33.27 -24.09 -20.66
N PRO A 90 -34.24 -24.19 -21.58
CA PRO A 90 -34.29 -25.26 -22.55
C PRO A 90 -33.17 -25.15 -23.58
N LYS A 91 -32.49 -26.27 -23.78
CA LYS A 91 -31.48 -26.50 -24.81
C LYS A 91 -32.11 -26.36 -26.19
N SER A 92 -31.45 -25.58 -27.04
CA SER A 92 -31.66 -25.58 -28.49
C SER A 92 -31.57 -27.01 -29.01
N SER A 93 -32.71 -27.51 -29.49
CA SER A 93 -32.81 -28.77 -30.19
C SER A 93 -32.50 -28.50 -31.66
N GLU A 94 -31.39 -29.03 -32.14
CA GLU A 94 -31.12 -29.20 -33.56
C GLU A 94 -32.29 -29.95 -34.21
N PRO A 95 -32.83 -29.51 -35.36
CA PRO A 95 -33.52 -30.43 -36.24
C PRO A 95 -32.44 -31.21 -37.02
N LYS A 96 -32.38 -32.52 -36.73
CA LYS A 96 -31.77 -33.53 -37.60
C LYS A 96 -32.26 -33.31 -39.04
N ILE A 97 -31.35 -32.90 -39.91
CA ILE A 97 -31.52 -33.03 -41.34
C ILE A 97 -31.27 -34.50 -41.67
N SER A 98 -32.33 -35.22 -41.98
CA SER A 98 -32.27 -36.47 -42.76
C SER A 98 -33.28 -36.33 -43.89
N PRO A 99 -32.91 -36.72 -45.11
CA PRO A 99 -33.54 -36.23 -46.32
C PRO A 99 -34.91 -36.89 -46.51
N GLU A 100 -35.97 -36.12 -46.32
CA GLU A 100 -37.29 -36.56 -46.75
C GLU A 100 -37.37 -36.45 -48.27
N ARG A 101 -37.31 -37.63 -48.87
CA ARG A 101 -37.37 -37.92 -50.29
C ARG A 101 -38.75 -37.49 -50.80
N VAL A 102 -38.86 -36.27 -51.34
CA VAL A 102 -40.04 -35.86 -52.12
C VAL A 102 -40.02 -36.66 -53.42
N ASN A 103 -40.78 -37.75 -53.42
CA ASN A 103 -41.09 -38.52 -54.61
C ASN A 103 -41.90 -37.63 -55.58
N PRO A 104 -41.58 -37.63 -56.88
CA PRO A 104 -42.31 -36.86 -57.87
C PRO A 104 -43.73 -37.43 -58.00
N ALA A 105 -44.74 -36.57 -57.83
CA ALA A 105 -46.11 -36.93 -58.14
C ALA A 105 -46.25 -37.11 -59.66
N THR A 106 -46.25 -38.37 -60.09
CA THR A 106 -46.66 -38.83 -61.43
C THR A 106 -48.05 -38.29 -61.77
N PRO A 107 -48.26 -37.60 -62.91
CA PRO A 107 -49.60 -37.32 -63.39
C PRO A 107 -50.24 -38.61 -63.92
N ARG A 108 -51.41 -38.97 -63.37
CA ARG A 108 -52.26 -40.06 -63.89
C ARG A 108 -52.88 -39.63 -65.22
N LEU A 109 -52.36 -40.19 -66.32
CA LEU A 109 -53.06 -40.30 -67.60
C LEU A 109 -54.24 -41.28 -67.42
N VAL A 110 -55.47 -40.79 -67.50
CA VAL A 110 -56.64 -41.58 -67.87
C VAL A 110 -57.05 -41.08 -69.26
N GLY A 111 -56.89 -41.97 -70.24
CA GLY A 111 -57.37 -41.76 -71.59
C GLY A 111 -58.80 -42.27 -71.80
N LEU A 112 -59.30 -41.95 -73.00
CA LEU A 112 -60.61 -42.21 -73.63
C LEU A 112 -61.58 -41.03 -73.48
N LYS A 113 -62.13 -40.46 -74.54
CA LYS A 113 -62.17 -40.86 -75.95
C LYS A 113 -62.53 -39.63 -76.78
N THR A 114 -61.90 -39.55 -77.95
CA THR A 114 -62.14 -38.61 -79.04
C THR A 114 -63.63 -38.51 -79.38
N ILE A 115 -64.15 -37.28 -79.41
CA ILE A 115 -65.19 -36.89 -80.36
C ILE A 115 -64.65 -35.63 -81.06
N ASP A 116 -64.54 -35.78 -82.37
CA ASP A 116 -64.06 -34.81 -83.33
C ASP A 116 -64.86 -33.51 -83.34
N GLN A 117 -64.16 -32.47 -83.79
CA GLN A 117 -64.69 -31.31 -84.51
C GLN A 117 -65.71 -30.44 -83.79
N GLU A 118 -65.21 -29.40 -83.10
CA GLU A 118 -65.76 -28.05 -83.24
C GLU A 118 -64.67 -26.97 -83.07
N HIS A 119 -64.22 -26.48 -84.23
CA HIS A 119 -63.88 -25.08 -84.54
C HIS A 119 -62.92 -24.29 -83.63
N GLY A 120 -61.63 -24.25 -84.02
CA GLY A 120 -60.86 -23.04 -84.41
C GLY A 120 -60.73 -21.80 -83.51
N ILE A 121 -61.51 -21.68 -82.44
CA ILE A 121 -61.63 -20.48 -81.58
C ILE A 121 -61.05 -20.79 -80.19
N ALA A 122 -61.26 -22.00 -79.66
CA ALA A 122 -60.78 -22.43 -78.34
C ALA A 122 -59.25 -22.55 -78.20
N GLY A 123 -58.52 -22.80 -79.29
CA GLY A 123 -57.05 -22.84 -79.28
C GLY A 123 -56.41 -21.45 -79.21
N ASN A 124 -57.06 -20.46 -79.82
CA ASN A 124 -56.63 -19.07 -79.80
C ASN A 124 -56.88 -18.43 -78.43
N ASP A 125 -57.98 -18.79 -77.78
CA ASP A 125 -58.32 -18.29 -76.43
C ASP A 125 -57.38 -18.87 -75.36
N ARG A 126 -56.98 -20.14 -75.47
CA ARG A 126 -56.00 -20.74 -74.56
C ARG A 126 -54.57 -20.20 -74.77
N GLN A 127 -54.20 -19.91 -76.01
CA GLN A 127 -52.91 -19.29 -76.36
C GLN A 127 -52.85 -17.85 -75.85
N LYS A 128 -53.90 -17.05 -76.08
CA LYS A 128 -54.03 -15.70 -75.53
C LYS A 128 -54.01 -15.68 -74.01
N ALA A 129 -54.74 -16.58 -73.37
CA ALA A 129 -54.73 -16.68 -71.91
C ALA A 129 -53.36 -17.10 -71.33
N SER A 130 -52.57 -17.88 -72.09
CA SER A 130 -51.18 -18.20 -71.71
C SER A 130 -50.25 -17.00 -71.90
N GLU A 131 -50.40 -16.23 -72.97
CA GLU A 131 -49.61 -15.03 -73.24
C GLU A 131 -49.90 -13.92 -72.22
N GLU A 132 -51.17 -13.74 -71.84
CA GLU A 132 -51.60 -12.82 -70.78
C GLU A 132 -51.04 -13.21 -69.41
N ALA A 133 -51.14 -14.48 -69.02
CA ALA A 133 -50.60 -14.97 -67.76
C ALA A 133 -49.06 -14.84 -67.67
N LEU A 134 -48.35 -15.14 -68.77
CA LEU A 134 -46.89 -15.00 -68.84
C LEU A 134 -46.46 -13.53 -68.84
N SER A 135 -47.17 -12.65 -69.55
CA SER A 135 -46.88 -11.21 -69.57
C SER A 135 -47.12 -10.57 -68.20
N ALA A 136 -48.19 -10.97 -67.51
CA ALA A 136 -48.49 -10.51 -66.17
C ALA A 136 -47.43 -11.00 -65.15
N LEU A 137 -46.96 -12.24 -65.29
CA LEU A 137 -45.87 -12.78 -64.47
C LEU A 137 -44.52 -12.09 -64.75
N ASP A 138 -44.16 -11.82 -66.02
CA ASP A 138 -42.93 -11.08 -66.37
C ASP A 138 -42.95 -9.66 -65.77
N ALA A 139 -44.09 -8.96 -65.87
CA ALA A 139 -44.26 -7.66 -65.25
C ALA A 139 -44.15 -7.72 -63.71
N GLY A 140 -44.75 -8.73 -63.09
CA GLY A 140 -44.65 -8.99 -61.65
C GLY A 140 -43.22 -9.26 -61.19
N LEU A 141 -42.49 -10.13 -61.91
CA LEU A 141 -41.11 -10.48 -61.62
C LEU A 141 -40.14 -9.31 -61.86
N ARG A 142 -40.37 -8.45 -62.86
CA ARG A 142 -39.59 -7.23 -63.07
C ARG A 142 -39.76 -6.24 -61.92
N ARG A 143 -40.99 -6.05 -61.43
CA ARG A 143 -41.27 -5.20 -60.26
C ARG A 143 -40.62 -5.78 -58.99
N LEU A 144 -40.73 -7.10 -58.79
CA LEU A 144 -40.05 -7.79 -57.71
C LEU A 144 -38.51 -7.64 -57.79
N ALA A 145 -37.93 -7.73 -58.99
CA ALA A 145 -36.49 -7.53 -59.21
C ALA A 145 -36.02 -6.09 -58.91
N THR A 146 -36.91 -5.10 -59.04
CA THR A 146 -36.65 -3.72 -58.59
C THR A 146 -36.86 -3.52 -57.09
N GLY A 147 -37.33 -4.55 -56.37
CA GLY A 147 -37.56 -4.51 -54.92
C GLY A 147 -38.99 -4.17 -54.50
N ASP A 148 -39.95 -4.09 -55.42
CA ASP A 148 -41.35 -3.80 -55.09
C ASP A 148 -42.05 -5.09 -54.63
N LEU A 149 -42.30 -5.18 -53.32
CA LEU A 149 -43.01 -6.31 -52.69
C LEU A 149 -44.51 -6.08 -52.59
N SER A 150 -45.01 -4.91 -53.01
CA SER A 150 -46.45 -4.62 -53.05
C SER A 150 -47.10 -5.13 -54.34
N VAL A 151 -46.37 -5.86 -55.18
CA VAL A 151 -46.91 -6.37 -56.45
C VAL A 151 -47.84 -7.56 -56.20
N THR A 152 -49.10 -7.39 -56.60
CA THR A 152 -50.11 -8.44 -56.58
C THR A 152 -50.64 -8.67 -57.98
N LEU A 153 -50.87 -9.94 -58.34
CA LEU A 153 -51.60 -10.29 -59.56
C LEU A 153 -53.08 -10.37 -59.22
N ASP A 154 -53.79 -9.26 -59.41
CA ASP A 154 -55.21 -9.12 -59.05
C ASP A 154 -56.18 -9.57 -60.15
N THR A 155 -55.72 -9.57 -61.41
CA THR A 155 -56.50 -10.05 -62.54
C THR A 155 -56.60 -11.58 -62.51
N PRO A 156 -57.81 -12.16 -62.47
CA PRO A 156 -57.98 -13.61 -62.49
C PRO A 156 -57.49 -14.17 -63.82
N PHE A 157 -56.75 -15.28 -63.76
CA PHE A 157 -56.33 -15.99 -64.96
C PHE A 157 -57.37 -17.05 -65.34
N SER A 158 -57.26 -17.59 -66.55
CA SER A 158 -58.07 -18.75 -66.93
C SER A 158 -57.81 -19.95 -66.01
N ASP A 159 -58.80 -20.83 -65.81
CA ASP A 159 -58.79 -21.92 -64.82
C ASP A 159 -57.50 -22.77 -64.81
N GLY A 160 -56.82 -22.91 -65.95
CA GLY A 160 -55.56 -23.66 -66.06
C GLY A 160 -54.31 -22.94 -65.51
N PHE A 161 -54.34 -21.61 -65.34
CA PHE A 161 -53.22 -20.78 -64.90
C PHE A 161 -53.46 -20.06 -63.57
N GLU A 162 -54.66 -20.16 -63.00
CA GLU A 162 -55.03 -19.53 -61.73
C GLU A 162 -54.15 -19.99 -60.55
N GLY A 163 -53.65 -21.24 -60.59
CA GLY A 163 -52.66 -21.73 -59.62
C GLY A 163 -51.33 -20.95 -59.65
N LEU A 164 -50.88 -20.51 -60.82
CA LEU A 164 -49.64 -19.74 -60.98
C LEU A 164 -49.76 -18.34 -60.37
N ARG A 165 -50.93 -17.70 -60.53
CA ARG A 165 -51.28 -16.43 -59.88
C ARG A 165 -51.24 -16.57 -58.36
N GLY A 166 -51.89 -17.63 -57.85
CA GLY A 166 -51.95 -17.95 -56.43
C GLY A 166 -50.56 -18.20 -55.83
N ASP A 167 -49.72 -18.98 -56.50
CA ASP A 167 -48.38 -19.31 -56.00
C ASP A 167 -47.41 -18.12 -56.08
N PHE A 168 -47.50 -17.27 -57.10
CA PHE A 168 -46.76 -16.01 -57.16
C PHE A 168 -47.12 -15.07 -55.99
N ASN A 169 -48.42 -14.82 -55.77
CA ASN A 169 -48.88 -13.96 -54.69
C ASN A 169 -48.49 -14.53 -53.31
N LYS A 170 -48.55 -15.86 -53.11
CA LYS A 170 -48.07 -16.51 -51.88
C LYS A 170 -46.56 -16.32 -51.69
N ALA A 171 -45.76 -16.46 -52.74
CA ALA A 171 -44.31 -16.29 -52.66
C ALA A 171 -43.91 -14.84 -52.33
N VAL A 172 -44.57 -13.85 -52.96
CA VAL A 172 -44.37 -12.42 -52.65
C VAL A 172 -44.77 -12.11 -51.22
N ASN A 173 -45.93 -12.60 -50.75
CA ASN A 173 -46.37 -12.41 -49.38
C ASN A 173 -45.42 -13.05 -48.36
N SER A 174 -44.96 -14.29 -48.60
CA SER A 174 -44.02 -14.97 -47.71
C SER A 174 -42.65 -14.27 -47.65
N LEU A 175 -42.17 -13.74 -48.77
CA LEU A 175 -40.95 -12.93 -48.83
C LEU A 175 -41.13 -11.60 -48.07
N ASN A 176 -42.29 -10.95 -48.22
CA ASN A 176 -42.65 -9.72 -47.51
C ASN A 176 -42.72 -9.92 -46.00
N GLU A 177 -43.39 -10.97 -45.53
CA GLU A 177 -43.43 -11.33 -44.10
C GLU A 177 -42.03 -11.62 -43.54
N SER A 178 -41.21 -12.36 -44.30
CA SER A 178 -39.84 -12.70 -43.91
C SER A 178 -38.96 -11.45 -43.80
N LEU A 179 -39.00 -10.55 -44.80
CA LEU A 179 -38.23 -9.31 -44.80
C LEU A 179 -38.71 -8.33 -43.74
N THR A 180 -40.02 -8.23 -43.53
CA THR A 180 -40.60 -7.42 -42.45
C THR A 180 -40.08 -7.91 -41.10
N THR A 181 -40.10 -9.23 -40.87
CA THR A 181 -39.56 -9.84 -39.65
C THR A 181 -38.07 -9.49 -39.48
N ILE A 182 -37.26 -9.61 -40.53
CA ILE A 182 -35.83 -9.27 -40.49
C ILE A 182 -35.61 -7.78 -40.18
N ILE A 183 -36.36 -6.87 -40.80
CA ILE A 183 -36.24 -5.41 -40.58
C ILE A 183 -36.63 -5.05 -39.15
N THR A 184 -37.75 -5.61 -38.65
CA THR A 184 -38.18 -5.39 -37.27
C THR A 184 -37.14 -5.93 -36.30
N SER A 185 -36.66 -7.16 -36.48
CA SER A 185 -35.60 -7.73 -35.64
C SER A 185 -34.30 -6.91 -35.69
N ALA A 186 -33.87 -6.47 -36.87
CA ALA A 186 -32.67 -5.64 -37.02
C ALA A 186 -32.83 -4.27 -36.33
N SER A 187 -34.02 -3.67 -36.40
CA SER A 187 -34.34 -2.40 -35.73
C SER A 187 -34.38 -2.56 -34.20
N THR A 188 -34.96 -3.65 -33.70
CA THR A 188 -34.96 -3.99 -32.26
C THR A 188 -33.53 -4.19 -31.77
N LEU A 189 -32.73 -5.01 -32.45
CA LEU A 189 -31.33 -5.25 -32.10
C LEU A 189 -30.49 -3.96 -32.15
N HIS A 190 -30.78 -3.04 -33.08
CA HIS A 190 -30.10 -1.76 -33.15
C HIS A 190 -30.40 -0.89 -31.92
N GLY A 191 -31.67 -0.86 -31.49
CA GLY A 191 -32.09 -0.21 -30.25
C GLY A 191 -31.42 -0.83 -29.02
N GLU A 192 -31.38 -2.16 -28.93
CA GLU A 192 -30.70 -2.89 -27.85
C GLU A 192 -29.19 -2.61 -27.82
N CYS A 193 -28.53 -2.54 -28.98
CA CYS A 193 -27.11 -2.18 -29.06
C CYS A 193 -26.88 -0.73 -28.59
N ALA A 194 -27.75 0.21 -28.96
CA ALA A 194 -27.66 1.59 -28.51
C ALA A 194 -27.86 1.70 -26.98
N GLU A 195 -28.83 0.98 -26.43
CA GLU A 195 -29.06 0.92 -25.00
C GLU A 195 -27.87 0.27 -24.26
N ALA A 196 -27.32 -0.83 -24.78
CA ALA A 196 -26.15 -1.49 -24.24
C ALA A 196 -24.92 -0.56 -24.22
N ARG A 197 -24.71 0.26 -25.26
CA ARG A 197 -23.64 1.26 -25.29
C ARG A 197 -23.83 2.35 -24.24
N ILE A 198 -25.06 2.84 -24.06
CA ILE A 198 -25.38 3.83 -23.02
C ILE A 198 -25.10 3.24 -21.63
N ARG A 199 -25.57 2.01 -21.37
CA ARG A 199 -25.33 1.31 -20.11
C ARG A 199 -23.83 1.08 -19.86
N LEU A 200 -23.08 0.68 -20.87
CA LEU A 200 -21.62 0.50 -20.78
C LEU A 200 -20.90 1.82 -20.46
N THR A 201 -21.30 2.91 -21.12
CA THR A 201 -20.73 4.26 -20.89
C THR A 201 -21.03 4.75 -19.47
N GLN A 202 -22.27 4.56 -19.01
CA GLN A 202 -22.67 4.89 -17.64
C GLN A 202 -21.89 4.05 -16.63
N GLN A 203 -21.81 2.73 -16.83
CA GLN A 203 -21.02 1.84 -15.97
C GLN A 203 -19.57 2.29 -15.87
N ARG A 204 -18.93 2.61 -17.01
CA ARG A 204 -17.56 3.13 -17.06
C ARG A 204 -17.41 4.45 -16.29
N SER A 205 -18.38 5.36 -16.39
CA SER A 205 -18.36 6.63 -15.67
C SER A 205 -18.50 6.48 -14.14
N MET A 206 -19.14 5.40 -13.69
CA MET A 206 -19.32 5.09 -12.26
C MET A 206 -18.13 4.34 -11.65
N ILE A 207 -17.24 3.79 -12.47
CA ILE A 207 -16.04 3.07 -12.03
C ILE A 207 -14.85 4.03 -12.07
N PRO A 208 -14.24 4.37 -10.92
CA PRO A 208 -13.01 5.16 -10.90
C PRO A 208 -11.88 4.45 -11.65
N ASP A 209 -10.99 5.21 -12.30
CA ASP A 209 -9.75 4.65 -12.84
C ASP A 209 -8.83 4.27 -11.69
N GLU A 210 -8.81 2.99 -11.31
CA GLU A 210 -7.99 2.47 -10.21
C GLU A 210 -6.52 2.29 -10.60
N VAL A 211 -6.20 2.22 -11.90
CA VAL A 211 -4.84 1.95 -12.39
C VAL A 211 -3.83 3.00 -11.92
N PRO A 212 -4.07 4.32 -12.02
CA PRO A 212 -3.16 5.34 -11.51
C PRO A 212 -2.96 5.23 -9.99
N ALA A 213 -4.03 4.99 -9.23
CA ALA A 213 -3.96 4.88 -7.77
C ALA A 213 -3.15 3.65 -7.33
N LEU A 214 -3.38 2.50 -7.99
CA LEU A 214 -2.61 1.27 -7.75
C LEU A 214 -1.15 1.44 -8.14
N SER A 215 -0.84 2.14 -9.24
CA SER A 215 0.54 2.44 -9.64
C SER A 215 1.28 3.29 -8.60
N VAL A 216 0.64 4.35 -8.09
CA VAL A 216 1.20 5.19 -7.02
C VAL A 216 1.43 4.37 -5.75
N ALA A 217 0.48 3.52 -5.38
CA ALA A 217 0.66 2.62 -4.24
C ALA A 217 1.81 1.62 -4.45
N GLY A 218 2.05 1.15 -5.67
CA GLY A 218 3.19 0.30 -6.00
C GLY A 218 4.53 1.00 -5.88
N ASN A 219 4.61 2.27 -6.29
CA ASN A 219 5.82 3.09 -6.06
C ASN A 219 6.04 3.30 -4.56
N GLY A 220 4.99 3.63 -3.80
CA GLY A 220 5.09 3.76 -2.34
C GLY A 220 5.55 2.49 -1.64
N LEU A 221 5.10 1.31 -2.09
CA LEU A 221 5.59 0.02 -1.57
C LEU A 221 7.08 -0.21 -1.87
N ARG A 222 7.56 0.23 -3.04
CA ARG A 222 8.99 0.16 -3.39
C ARG A 222 9.82 1.11 -2.50
N ASP A 223 9.35 2.33 -2.29
CA ASP A 223 10.01 3.29 -1.40
C ASP A 223 10.09 2.73 0.04
N ILE A 224 9.03 2.08 0.53
CA ILE A 224 9.04 1.43 1.84
C ILE A 224 10.03 0.25 1.85
N ALA A 225 10.09 -0.56 0.79
CA ALA A 225 11.03 -1.67 0.69
C ALA A 225 12.48 -1.18 0.74
N ASP A 226 12.79 -0.06 0.08
CA ASP A 226 14.12 0.53 0.09
C ASP A 226 14.46 1.12 1.47
N LEU A 227 13.50 1.79 2.12
CA LEU A 227 13.66 2.27 3.50
C LEU A 227 13.90 1.11 4.49
N LEU A 228 13.22 -0.02 4.33
CA LEU A 228 13.44 -1.21 5.18
C LEU A 228 14.84 -1.80 4.97
N ARG A 229 15.34 -1.83 3.73
CA ARG A 229 16.72 -2.25 3.44
C ARG A 229 17.75 -1.34 4.09
N GLU A 230 17.54 -0.03 4.03
CA GLU A 230 18.40 0.96 4.67
C GLU A 230 18.38 0.80 6.20
N GLN A 231 17.19 0.61 6.79
CA GLN A 231 17.06 0.32 8.22
C GLN A 231 17.79 -0.96 8.63
N ASP A 232 17.67 -2.05 7.87
CA ASP A 232 18.40 -3.29 8.16
C ASP A 232 19.93 -3.10 8.12
N ALA A 233 20.43 -2.31 7.17
CA ALA A 233 21.85 -1.98 7.11
C ALA A 233 22.28 -1.17 8.35
N ALA A 234 21.50 -0.14 8.72
CA ALA A 234 21.75 0.67 9.90
C ALA A 234 21.71 -0.16 11.19
N LEU A 235 20.78 -1.11 11.32
CA LEU A 235 20.70 -1.99 12.49
C LEU A 235 21.92 -2.88 12.63
N ARG A 236 22.47 -3.41 11.52
CA ARG A 236 23.72 -4.19 11.55
C ARG A 236 24.92 -3.33 11.96
N GLU A 237 24.96 -2.09 11.50
CA GLU A 237 26.00 -1.14 11.91
C GLU A 237 25.90 -0.83 13.40
N ILE A 238 24.71 -0.52 13.91
CA ILE A 238 24.47 -0.26 15.33
C ILE A 238 24.83 -1.49 16.18
N ALA A 239 24.48 -2.70 15.72
CA ALA A 239 24.86 -3.93 16.41
C ALA A 239 26.39 -4.10 16.50
N THR A 240 27.10 -3.76 15.43
CA THR A 240 28.57 -3.79 15.41
C THR A 240 29.18 -2.77 16.37
N ILE A 241 28.64 -1.54 16.37
CA ILE A 241 29.07 -0.48 17.29
C ILE A 241 28.81 -0.90 18.74
N ALA A 242 27.64 -1.45 19.04
CA ALA A 242 27.27 -1.92 20.38
C ALA A 242 28.18 -3.06 20.85
N ALA A 243 28.52 -4.00 19.97
CA ALA A 243 29.45 -5.09 20.28
C ALA A 243 30.88 -4.58 20.58
N ASN A 244 31.37 -3.64 19.78
CA ASN A 244 32.66 -3.00 20.01
C ASN A 244 32.66 -2.22 21.34
N ALA A 245 31.62 -1.44 21.60
CA ALA A 245 31.47 -0.70 22.85
C ALA A 245 31.40 -1.63 24.08
N LYS A 246 30.70 -2.77 23.98
CA LYS A 246 30.68 -3.81 25.02
C LYS A 246 32.07 -4.39 25.28
N THR A 247 32.87 -4.57 24.22
CA THR A 247 34.26 -5.05 24.34
C THR A 247 35.15 -4.02 25.04
N TYR A 248 35.07 -2.74 24.66
CA TYR A 248 35.81 -1.66 25.34
C TYR A 248 35.41 -1.52 26.81
N TRP A 249 34.12 -1.67 27.11
CA TRP A 249 33.60 -1.69 28.47
C TRP A 249 34.18 -2.84 29.29
N GLN A 250 34.25 -4.06 28.73
CA GLN A 250 34.89 -5.20 29.41
C GLN A 250 36.38 -4.94 29.73
N GLN A 251 37.11 -4.29 28.82
CA GLN A 251 38.50 -3.89 29.03
C GLN A 251 38.65 -2.77 30.08
N SER A 252 37.73 -1.81 30.09
CA SER A 252 37.64 -0.76 31.13
C SER A 252 37.50 -1.39 32.51
N ARG A 253 36.57 -2.35 32.66
CA ARG A 253 36.33 -3.07 33.91
C ARG A 253 37.59 -3.79 34.41
N GLU A 254 38.34 -4.43 33.53
CA GLU A 254 39.60 -5.09 33.86
C GLU A 254 40.65 -4.09 34.37
N THR A 255 40.80 -2.96 33.67
CA THR A 255 41.72 -1.88 34.06
C THR A 255 41.36 -1.32 35.44
N VAL A 256 40.06 -1.11 35.71
CA VAL A 256 39.56 -0.66 37.01
C VAL A 256 39.84 -1.69 38.10
N SER A 257 39.72 -2.99 37.80
CA SER A 257 40.06 -4.06 38.75
C SER A 257 41.54 -4.02 39.14
N GLN A 258 42.42 -3.85 38.15
CA GLN A 258 43.86 -3.73 38.37
C GLN A 258 44.22 -2.50 39.22
N GLU A 259 43.53 -1.38 39.00
CA GLU A 259 43.73 -0.15 39.79
C GLU A 259 43.31 -0.35 41.27
N ILE A 260 42.26 -1.14 41.54
CA ILE A 260 41.84 -1.50 42.90
C ILE A 260 42.93 -2.34 43.58
N GLU A 261 43.47 -3.33 42.88
CA GLU A 261 44.55 -4.17 43.40
C GLU A 261 45.82 -3.36 43.70
N ALA A 262 46.21 -2.47 42.79
CA ALA A 262 47.34 -1.55 42.99
C ALA A 262 47.13 -0.64 44.21
N SER A 263 45.92 -0.10 44.37
CA SER A 263 45.55 0.73 45.52
C SER A 263 45.54 -0.03 46.86
N GLU A 264 45.21 -1.32 46.86
CA GLU A 264 45.34 -2.19 48.04
C GLU A 264 46.80 -2.47 48.38
N SER A 265 47.62 -2.77 47.37
CA SER A 265 49.06 -2.95 47.56
C SER A 265 49.73 -1.68 48.11
N MET A 266 49.38 -0.50 47.59
CA MET A 266 49.91 0.78 48.07
C MET A 266 49.55 1.05 49.53
N ARG A 267 48.32 0.71 49.95
CA ARG A 267 47.92 0.79 51.37
C ARG A 267 48.71 -0.16 52.26
N GLY A 268 49.02 -1.36 51.77
CA GLY A 268 49.91 -2.28 52.47
C GLY A 268 51.31 -1.68 52.70
N SER A 269 51.89 -1.07 51.66
CA SER A 269 53.19 -0.40 51.74
C SER A 269 53.17 0.84 52.64
N GLU A 270 52.10 1.64 52.58
CA GLU A 270 51.95 2.84 53.41
C GLU A 270 51.90 2.50 54.90
N LYS A 271 51.20 1.42 55.28
CA LYS A 271 51.21 0.93 56.67
C LYS A 271 52.61 0.56 57.15
N GLN A 272 53.41 -0.08 56.30
CA GLN A 272 54.81 -0.41 56.64
C GLN A 272 55.66 0.85 56.83
N VAL A 273 55.44 1.89 56.03
CA VAL A 273 56.11 3.20 56.22
C VAL A 273 55.72 3.82 57.57
N GLY A 274 54.44 3.73 57.95
CA GLY A 274 53.96 4.17 59.26
C GLY A 274 54.67 3.44 60.42
N ASP A 275 54.80 2.12 60.32
CA ASP A 275 55.52 1.30 61.31
C ASP A 275 57.01 1.71 61.43
N ILE A 276 57.67 1.98 60.30
CA ILE A 276 59.06 2.48 60.27
C ILE A 276 59.15 3.88 60.92
N ALA A 277 58.23 4.78 60.60
CA ALA A 277 58.21 6.13 61.17
C ALA A 277 57.99 6.10 62.69
N ALA A 278 57.15 5.18 63.19
CA ALA A 278 56.98 4.95 64.63
C ALA A 278 58.28 4.44 65.29
N LEU A 279 58.93 3.45 64.67
CA LEU A 279 60.21 2.93 65.14
C LEU A 279 61.31 4.01 65.17
N MET A 280 61.40 4.86 64.13
CA MET A 280 62.34 5.99 64.10
C MET A 280 62.09 6.96 65.25
N ARG A 281 60.82 7.27 65.54
CA ARG A 281 60.43 8.14 66.66
C ARG A 281 60.86 7.54 68.00
N ASP A 282 60.68 6.23 68.18
CA ASP A 282 61.11 5.51 69.37
C ASP A 282 62.64 5.52 69.52
N MET A 283 63.39 5.31 68.43
CA MET A 283 64.84 5.42 68.43
C MET A 283 65.29 6.84 68.80
N ALA A 284 64.69 7.88 68.22
CA ALA A 284 64.97 9.26 68.55
C ALA A 284 64.75 9.56 70.04
N PHE A 285 63.64 9.07 70.62
CA PHE A 285 63.37 9.23 72.05
C PHE A 285 64.43 8.54 72.93
N ARG A 286 64.82 7.31 72.60
CA ARG A 286 65.88 6.59 73.32
C ARG A 286 67.22 7.32 73.23
N THR A 287 67.60 7.80 72.05
CA THR A 287 68.83 8.57 71.85
C THR A 287 68.81 9.88 72.63
N ASN A 288 67.67 10.58 72.67
CA ASN A 288 67.51 11.79 73.47
C ASN A 288 67.69 11.51 74.98
N MET A 289 67.09 10.43 75.48
CA MET A 289 67.27 10.00 76.88
C MET A 289 68.73 9.63 77.20
N LEU A 290 69.42 8.98 76.25
CA LEU A 290 70.84 8.67 76.35
C LEU A 290 71.70 9.95 76.38
N SER A 291 71.41 10.92 75.52
CA SER A 291 72.07 12.24 75.52
C SER A 291 71.94 12.92 76.88
N VAL A 292 70.75 12.97 77.46
CA VAL A 292 70.52 13.56 78.80
C VAL A 292 71.35 12.84 79.86
N SER A 293 71.39 11.50 79.82
CA SER A 293 72.21 10.71 80.76
C SER A 293 73.70 11.02 80.62
N ALA A 294 74.19 11.22 79.38
CA ALA A 294 75.57 11.58 79.09
C ALA A 294 75.89 13.03 79.52
N SER A 295 74.97 13.98 79.32
CA SER A 295 75.12 15.36 79.81
C SER A 295 75.23 15.43 81.34
N VAL A 296 74.42 14.65 82.05
CA VAL A 296 74.47 14.56 83.53
C VAL A 296 75.79 13.93 83.99
N ALA A 297 76.24 12.87 83.32
CA ALA A 297 77.53 12.25 83.63
C ALA A 297 78.69 13.24 83.41
N ALA A 298 78.68 13.99 82.29
CA ALA A 298 79.68 15.00 81.99
C ALA A 298 79.72 16.14 83.04
N ALA A 299 78.56 16.55 83.57
CA ALA A 299 78.48 17.57 84.62
C ALA A 299 79.02 17.10 85.98
N ASN A 300 79.04 15.79 86.24
CA ASN A 300 79.50 15.19 87.50
C ASN A 300 81.00 14.81 87.52
N MET A 301 81.72 14.91 86.39
CA MET A 301 83.14 14.59 86.33
C MET A 301 84.01 15.77 86.79
N ALA A 302 84.86 15.53 87.79
CA ALA A 302 85.82 16.51 88.30
C ALA A 302 87.16 16.43 87.52
N GLY A 303 87.25 17.05 86.35
CA GLY A 303 88.50 17.16 85.56
C GLY A 303 88.28 17.60 84.10
N PRO A 304 89.32 18.06 83.39
CA PRO A 304 89.20 18.58 82.03
C PRO A 304 89.06 17.44 81.02
N GLN A 305 87.86 16.91 80.84
CA GLN A 305 87.49 16.06 79.71
C GLN A 305 86.54 16.83 78.79
N GLU A 306 87.09 17.59 77.84
CA GLU A 306 86.31 18.46 76.94
C GLU A 306 85.39 17.69 75.96
N THR A 307 85.58 16.39 75.78
CA THR A 307 84.93 15.60 74.71
C THR A 307 83.54 15.06 75.08
N LEU A 308 83.26 14.78 76.36
CA LEU A 308 82.01 14.17 76.79
C LEU A 308 80.78 15.10 76.67
N PRO A 309 80.88 16.41 77.00
CA PRO A 309 79.81 17.37 76.74
C PRO A 309 79.49 17.52 75.24
N ALA A 310 80.52 17.54 74.39
CA ALA A 310 80.35 17.62 72.94
C ALA A 310 79.63 16.39 72.37
N PHE A 311 80.00 15.18 72.84
CA PHE A 311 79.32 13.94 72.46
C PHE A 311 77.85 13.92 72.89
N ALA A 312 77.54 14.40 74.11
CA ALA A 312 76.16 14.49 74.58
C ALA A 312 75.32 15.46 73.73
N ALA A 313 75.90 16.59 73.30
CA ALA A 313 75.25 17.53 72.39
C ALA A 313 75.02 16.93 70.99
N GLU A 314 75.99 16.18 70.46
CA GLU A 314 75.87 15.51 69.16
C GLU A 314 74.81 14.40 69.18
N LEU A 315 74.71 13.61 70.27
CA LEU A 315 73.61 12.67 70.46
C LEU A 315 72.25 13.37 70.52
N ARG A 316 72.19 14.57 71.10
CA ARG A 316 70.94 15.35 71.17
C ARG A 316 70.53 15.84 69.79
N ASP A 317 71.46 16.40 69.04
CA ASP A 317 71.23 16.88 67.67
C ASP A 317 70.79 15.73 66.75
N MET A 318 71.42 14.55 66.88
CA MET A 318 71.00 13.34 66.17
C MET A 318 69.60 12.87 66.55
N ALA A 319 69.23 12.96 67.83
CA ALA A 319 67.89 12.62 68.31
C ALA A 319 66.83 13.61 67.79
N GLU A 320 67.10 14.92 67.86
CA GLU A 320 66.20 15.97 67.37
C GLU A 320 66.00 15.87 65.85
N THR A 321 67.08 15.62 65.10
CA THR A 321 67.03 15.39 63.65
C THR A 321 66.23 14.13 63.30
N SER A 322 66.44 13.03 64.02
CA SER A 322 65.70 11.78 63.80
C SER A 322 64.20 11.92 64.13
N ALA A 323 63.86 12.66 65.20
CA ALA A 323 62.48 12.97 65.54
C ALA A 323 61.80 13.85 64.48
N ALA A 324 62.53 14.83 63.94
CA ALA A 324 62.03 15.68 62.85
C ALA A 324 61.76 14.86 61.58
N ALA A 325 62.67 13.96 61.20
CA ALA A 325 62.50 13.05 60.06
C ALA A 325 61.29 12.10 60.26
N ALA A 326 61.15 11.50 61.44
CA ALA A 326 60.01 10.65 61.78
C ALA A 326 58.68 11.41 61.69
N LYS A 327 58.65 12.68 62.13
CA LYS A 327 57.48 13.56 62.00
C LYS A 327 57.13 13.83 60.53
N GLN A 328 58.12 14.13 59.68
CA GLN A 328 57.89 14.34 58.25
C GLN A 328 57.36 13.07 57.57
N ALA A 329 57.92 11.90 57.88
CA ALA A 329 57.43 10.63 57.37
C ALA A 329 55.97 10.36 57.77
N SER A 330 55.59 10.67 59.01
CA SER A 330 54.20 10.54 59.49
C SER A 330 53.23 11.50 58.79
N LEU A 331 53.69 12.70 58.42
CA LEU A 331 52.88 13.64 57.64
C LEU A 331 52.65 13.12 56.22
N LEU A 332 53.70 12.58 55.58
CA LEU A 332 53.61 12.00 54.24
C LEU A 332 52.70 10.77 54.22
N GLU A 333 52.81 9.88 55.20
CA GLU A 333 51.90 8.75 55.43
C GLU A 333 50.43 9.23 55.44
N ARG A 334 50.12 10.22 56.28
CA ARG A 334 48.77 10.77 56.40
C ARG A 334 48.24 11.29 55.06
N ASP A 335 49.06 12.01 54.31
CA ASP A 335 48.66 12.59 53.02
C ASP A 335 48.42 11.48 51.97
N VAL A 336 49.24 10.43 51.96
CA VAL A 336 49.03 9.24 51.11
C VAL A 336 47.74 8.50 51.50
N THR A 337 47.45 8.32 52.80
CA THR A 337 46.20 7.73 53.27
C THR A 337 44.97 8.52 52.79
N LEU A 338 45.03 9.86 52.81
CA LEU A 338 43.95 10.70 52.31
C LEU A 338 43.76 10.52 50.79
N CYS A 339 44.86 10.47 50.03
CA CYS A 339 44.82 10.24 48.59
C CYS A 339 44.20 8.87 48.26
N LEU A 340 44.61 7.80 48.96
CA LEU A 340 44.06 6.45 48.76
C LEU A 340 42.56 6.36 49.11
N LYS A 341 42.09 7.11 50.13
CA LYS A 341 40.64 7.20 50.44
C LYS A 341 39.85 7.88 49.32
N GLN A 342 40.40 8.96 48.76
CA GLN A 342 39.79 9.66 47.63
C GLN A 342 39.73 8.76 46.39
N ALA A 343 40.84 8.10 46.04
CA ALA A 343 40.93 7.14 44.95
C ALA A 343 39.88 6.04 45.10
N ARG A 344 39.79 5.39 46.27
CA ARG A 344 38.78 4.35 46.55
C ARG A 344 37.35 4.84 46.34
N THR A 345 37.05 6.07 46.74
CA THR A 345 35.72 6.67 46.56
C THR A 345 35.42 6.90 45.08
N GLN A 346 36.41 7.39 44.31
CA GLN A 346 36.27 7.57 42.86
C GLN A 346 36.10 6.23 42.14
N THR A 347 36.92 5.24 42.45
CA THR A 347 36.80 3.90 41.87
C THR A 347 35.47 3.23 42.19
N GLY A 348 34.94 3.42 43.41
CA GLY A 348 33.59 2.96 43.77
C GLY A 348 32.49 3.59 42.90
N ARG A 349 32.61 4.87 42.54
CA ARG A 349 31.66 5.53 41.63
C ARG A 349 31.80 5.01 40.20
N ILE A 350 33.03 4.78 39.73
CA ILE A 350 33.27 4.20 38.41
C ILE A 350 32.64 2.81 38.32
N LEU A 351 32.80 1.96 39.33
CA LEU A 351 32.17 0.63 39.37
C LEU A 351 30.63 0.70 39.30
N GLN A 352 30.00 1.66 39.97
CA GLN A 352 28.55 1.87 39.86
C GLN A 352 28.15 2.30 38.44
N GLN A 353 28.91 3.19 37.81
CA GLN A 353 28.66 3.61 36.43
C GLN A 353 28.83 2.45 35.44
N GLU A 354 29.85 1.62 35.63
CA GLU A 354 30.11 0.41 34.85
C GLU A 354 28.95 -0.60 34.94
N GLN A 355 28.29 -0.71 36.09
CA GLN A 355 27.09 -1.54 36.25
C GLN A 355 25.90 -1.02 35.42
N HIS A 356 25.67 0.30 35.42
CA HIS A 356 24.63 0.90 34.59
C HIS A 356 24.92 0.79 33.09
N LEU A 357 26.19 0.85 32.70
CA LEU A 357 26.61 0.61 31.31
C LEU A 357 26.32 -0.82 30.88
N HIS A 358 26.55 -1.80 31.75
CA HIS A 358 26.21 -3.19 31.46
C HIS A 358 24.72 -3.38 31.16
N GLU A 359 23.84 -2.87 32.04
CA GLU A 359 22.38 -2.92 31.86
C GLU A 359 21.94 -2.19 30.57
N SER A 360 22.62 -1.09 30.23
CA SER A 360 22.37 -0.35 28.99
C SER A 360 22.73 -1.18 27.75
N PHE A 361 23.83 -1.93 27.76
CA PHE A 361 24.21 -2.81 26.64
C PHE A 361 23.25 -3.97 26.44
N GLU A 362 22.78 -4.61 27.52
CA GLU A 362 21.77 -5.66 27.43
C GLU A 362 20.47 -5.10 26.85
N THR A 363 20.02 -3.94 27.34
CA THR A 363 18.83 -3.25 26.80
C THR A 363 18.97 -2.89 25.33
N ILE A 364 20.16 -2.44 24.89
CA ILE A 364 20.43 -2.15 23.47
C ILE A 364 20.35 -3.44 22.64
N GLY A 365 20.94 -4.54 23.11
CA GLY A 365 20.88 -5.84 22.45
C GLY A 365 19.45 -6.35 22.26
N ASP A 366 18.64 -6.29 23.32
CA ASP A 366 17.23 -6.68 23.27
C ASP A 366 16.44 -5.82 22.27
N LYS A 367 16.64 -4.49 22.31
CA LYS A 367 15.99 -3.57 21.37
C LYS A 367 16.39 -3.82 19.92
N LEU A 368 17.67 -4.09 19.66
CA LEU A 368 18.14 -4.41 18.32
C LEU A 368 17.48 -5.68 17.78
N THR A 369 17.34 -6.70 18.63
CA THR A 369 16.66 -7.95 18.27
C THR A 369 15.19 -7.68 17.93
N LEU A 370 14.48 -6.95 18.78
CA LEU A 370 13.08 -6.58 18.54
C LEU A 370 12.89 -5.76 17.26
N ILE A 371 13.78 -4.81 16.96
CA ILE A 371 13.68 -4.02 15.73
C ILE A 371 14.00 -4.90 14.51
N SER A 372 14.96 -5.82 14.60
CA SER A 372 15.28 -6.74 13.50
C SER A 372 14.12 -7.70 13.20
N GLU A 373 13.44 -8.21 14.23
CA GLU A 373 12.20 -9.00 14.08
C GLU A 373 11.07 -8.17 13.45
N ALA A 374 10.89 -6.92 13.90
CA ALA A 374 9.90 -6.03 13.31
C ALA A 374 10.22 -5.69 11.83
N SER A 375 11.49 -5.49 11.49
CA SER A 375 11.95 -5.19 10.12
C SER A 375 11.72 -6.36 9.17
N THR A 376 12.03 -7.58 9.62
CA THR A 376 11.75 -8.82 8.85
C THR A 376 10.25 -9.02 8.63
N MET A 377 9.43 -8.83 9.68
CA MET A 377 7.98 -8.88 9.55
C MET A 377 7.44 -7.81 8.58
N SER A 378 7.97 -6.59 8.64
CA SER A 378 7.58 -5.50 7.75
C SER A 378 7.95 -5.79 6.29
N SER A 379 9.13 -6.37 6.05
CA SER A 379 9.57 -6.80 4.72
C SER A 379 8.63 -7.86 4.12
N ASP A 380 8.20 -8.82 4.93
CA ASP A 380 7.20 -9.82 4.53
C ASP A 380 5.85 -9.20 4.17
N ILE A 381 5.39 -8.20 4.94
CA ILE A 381 4.14 -7.48 4.67
C ILE A 381 4.26 -6.70 3.36
N VAL A 382 5.38 -6.01 3.11
CA VAL A 382 5.61 -5.27 1.87
C VAL A 382 5.66 -6.21 0.67
N ALA A 383 6.33 -7.36 0.80
CA ALA A 383 6.37 -8.36 -0.26
C ALA A 383 4.96 -8.90 -0.60
N ARG A 384 4.17 -9.27 0.41
CA ARG A 384 2.79 -9.73 0.23
C ARG A 384 1.90 -8.64 -0.37
N SER A 385 2.03 -7.41 0.09
CA SER A 385 1.30 -6.26 -0.45
C SER A 385 1.65 -6.00 -1.91
N GLY A 386 2.92 -6.17 -2.28
CA GLY A 386 3.39 -6.08 -3.66
C GLY A 386 2.71 -7.12 -4.57
N VAL A 387 2.60 -8.37 -4.14
CA VAL A 387 1.89 -9.43 -4.88
C VAL A 387 0.41 -9.11 -5.05
N ILE A 388 -0.26 -8.66 -3.98
CA ILE A 388 -1.68 -8.29 -4.03
C ILE A 388 -1.90 -7.12 -5.00
N LEU A 389 -1.05 -6.11 -4.93
CA LEU A 389 -1.14 -4.93 -5.78
C LEU A 389 -0.89 -5.26 -7.26
N ASP A 390 0.09 -6.10 -7.58
CA ASP A 390 0.34 -6.58 -8.94
C ASP A 390 -0.88 -7.35 -9.50
N GLY A 391 -1.49 -8.19 -8.66
CA GLY A 391 -2.75 -8.88 -8.98
C GLY A 391 -3.89 -7.90 -9.28
N SER A 392 -4.10 -6.91 -8.42
CA SER A 392 -5.13 -5.88 -8.61
C SER A 392 -4.88 -5.03 -9.87
N LEU A 393 -3.62 -4.69 -10.17
CA LEU A 393 -3.27 -3.94 -11.37
C LEU A 393 -3.55 -4.75 -12.65
N LYS A 394 -3.25 -6.05 -12.64
CA LYS A 394 -3.63 -6.97 -13.72
C LYS A 394 -5.14 -7.05 -13.90
N HIS A 395 -5.91 -7.18 -12.82
CA HIS A 395 -7.37 -7.20 -12.91
C HIS A 395 -7.95 -5.88 -13.44
N ALA A 396 -7.46 -4.74 -12.96
CA ALA A 396 -7.90 -3.43 -13.42
C ALA A 396 -7.58 -3.19 -14.89
N SER A 397 -6.37 -3.56 -15.34
CA SER A 397 -5.98 -3.46 -16.76
C SER A 397 -6.76 -4.42 -17.67
N GLN A 398 -6.97 -5.66 -17.24
CA GLN A 398 -7.79 -6.64 -17.97
C GLN A 398 -9.24 -6.19 -18.10
N ARG A 399 -9.82 -5.64 -17.03
CA ARG A 399 -11.17 -5.07 -17.06
C ARG A 399 -11.28 -3.92 -18.07
N ARG A 400 -10.32 -3.00 -18.07
CA ARG A 400 -10.26 -1.90 -19.04
C ARG A 400 -10.16 -2.42 -20.49
N SER A 401 -9.37 -3.47 -20.71
CA SER A 401 -9.28 -4.13 -22.03
C SER A 401 -10.61 -4.78 -22.43
N LEU A 402 -11.30 -5.44 -21.50
CA LEU A 402 -12.60 -6.07 -21.75
C LEU A 402 -13.66 -5.03 -22.10
N ASP A 403 -13.72 -3.93 -21.35
CA ASP A 403 -14.65 -2.83 -21.62
C ASP A 403 -14.42 -2.24 -23.02
N HIS A 404 -13.17 -2.07 -23.43
CA HIS A 404 -12.83 -1.60 -24.78
C HIS A 404 -13.22 -2.59 -25.89
N MET A 405 -13.01 -3.89 -25.66
CA MET A 405 -13.45 -4.93 -26.60
C MET A 405 -14.97 -4.96 -26.74
N LEU A 406 -15.71 -4.82 -25.63
CA LEU A 406 -17.17 -4.78 -25.65
C LEU A 406 -17.69 -3.55 -26.39
N GLU A 407 -17.08 -2.38 -26.17
CA GLU A 407 -17.40 -1.14 -26.89
C GLU A 407 -17.22 -1.30 -28.39
N THR A 408 -16.09 -1.89 -28.81
CA THR A 408 -15.78 -2.13 -30.23
C THR A 408 -16.73 -3.17 -30.84
N ALA A 409 -17.10 -4.22 -30.09
CA ALA A 409 -18.06 -5.23 -30.53
C ALA A 409 -19.45 -4.63 -30.74
N LEU A 410 -19.91 -3.76 -29.83
CA LEU A 410 -21.20 -3.07 -29.95
C LEU A 410 -21.21 -2.10 -31.15
N GLU A 411 -20.11 -1.40 -31.42
CA GLU A 411 -19.99 -0.55 -32.61
C GLU A 411 -20.04 -1.36 -33.90
N ARG A 412 -19.32 -2.48 -33.95
CA ARG A 412 -19.36 -3.39 -35.09
C ARG A 412 -20.77 -3.95 -35.32
N MET A 413 -21.45 -4.40 -34.27
CA MET A 413 -22.83 -4.89 -34.37
C MET A 413 -23.78 -3.81 -34.88
N ALA A 414 -23.69 -2.58 -34.35
CA ALA A 414 -24.51 -1.47 -34.80
C ALA A 414 -24.29 -1.17 -36.30
N GLN A 415 -23.05 -1.30 -36.78
CA GLN A 415 -22.70 -1.11 -38.19
C GLN A 415 -23.23 -2.25 -39.08
N GLU A 416 -23.11 -3.51 -38.66
CA GLU A 416 -23.66 -4.66 -39.39
C GLU A 416 -25.21 -4.58 -39.48
N LEU A 417 -25.87 -4.19 -38.39
CA LEU A 417 -27.32 -3.96 -38.37
C LEU A 417 -27.75 -2.83 -39.32
N ALA A 418 -26.96 -1.75 -39.40
CA ALA A 418 -27.21 -0.67 -40.35
C ALA A 418 -27.06 -1.12 -41.82
N VAL A 419 -26.14 -2.05 -42.09
CA VAL A 419 -25.99 -2.67 -43.43
C VAL A 419 -27.19 -3.57 -43.75
N ILE A 420 -27.64 -4.40 -42.80
CA ILE A 420 -28.83 -5.25 -42.96
C ILE A 420 -30.05 -4.37 -43.26
N ASN A 421 -30.29 -3.33 -42.45
CA ASN A 421 -31.43 -2.44 -42.65
C ASN A 421 -31.38 -1.74 -44.02
N ARG A 422 -30.19 -1.35 -44.49
CA ARG A 422 -30.00 -0.76 -45.83
C ARG A 422 -30.29 -1.76 -46.96
N HIS A 423 -29.88 -3.03 -46.82
CA HIS A 423 -30.14 -4.07 -47.82
C HIS A 423 -31.60 -4.49 -47.84
N CYS A 424 -32.25 -4.61 -46.69
CA CYS A 424 -33.66 -4.93 -46.59
C CYS A 424 -34.54 -3.75 -47.04
N GLY A 425 -34.17 -2.50 -46.72
CA GLY A 425 -34.89 -1.30 -47.16
C GLY A 425 -34.83 -1.03 -48.67
N ARG A 426 -34.00 -1.76 -49.42
CA ARG A 426 -34.05 -1.78 -50.90
C ARG A 426 -35.31 -2.48 -51.41
N PHE A 427 -35.91 -3.36 -50.61
CA PHE A 427 -37.19 -3.97 -50.89
C PHE A 427 -38.29 -3.08 -50.27
N ILE A 428 -39.01 -2.36 -51.13
CA ILE A 428 -39.98 -1.34 -50.76
C ILE A 428 -41.35 -2.00 -50.57
N HIS A 429 -41.94 -1.81 -49.40
CA HIS A 429 -43.39 -1.93 -49.23
C HIS A 429 -44.01 -0.58 -49.58
N ILE A 430 -44.50 -0.41 -50.80
CA ILE A 430 -45.33 0.74 -51.14
C ILE A 430 -46.69 0.45 -50.51
N THR A 431 -46.92 0.96 -49.30
CA THR A 431 -48.28 1.08 -48.79
C THR A 431 -48.93 2.20 -49.60
N VAL A 432 -49.65 1.85 -50.68
CA VAL A 432 -50.52 2.79 -51.37
C VAL A 432 -51.61 3.16 -50.36
N LEU A 433 -51.51 4.35 -49.75
CA LEU A 433 -52.65 4.93 -49.06
C LEU A 433 -53.76 5.10 -50.09
N HIS A 434 -54.86 4.34 -49.96
CA HIS A 434 -56.12 4.72 -50.56
C HIS A 434 -56.60 5.98 -49.84
N ASP A 435 -56.71 7.09 -50.59
CA ASP A 435 -57.33 8.33 -50.14
C ASP A 435 -58.84 8.07 -49.91
N ASP A 436 -59.21 7.58 -48.73
CA ASP A 436 -60.63 7.63 -48.30
C ASP A 436 -60.82 7.73 -46.79
N HIS A 437 -59.90 8.42 -46.10
CA HIS A 437 -60.06 8.80 -44.71
C HIS A 437 -59.74 10.28 -44.50
N THR A 438 -60.80 11.06 -44.21
CA THR A 438 -60.72 12.40 -43.66
C THR A 438 -59.88 12.40 -42.38
N PRO A 439 -58.85 13.25 -42.25
CA PRO A 439 -58.01 13.27 -41.06
C PRO A 439 -58.82 13.83 -39.86
N PRO A 440 -58.68 13.26 -38.64
CA PRO A 440 -59.20 13.89 -37.44
C PRO A 440 -58.39 15.16 -37.12
N ASP A 441 -59.10 16.21 -36.67
CA ASP A 441 -58.61 17.54 -36.30
C ASP A 441 -57.33 17.50 -35.43
N THR A 442 -56.21 17.91 -36.03
CA THR A 442 -54.94 18.15 -35.34
C THR A 442 -54.82 19.62 -34.95
N SER A 443 -55.57 20.04 -33.94
CA SER A 443 -55.33 21.30 -33.24
C SER A 443 -54.57 21.02 -31.92
N PRO A 444 -53.33 21.51 -31.74
CA PRO A 444 -52.57 21.27 -30.51
C PRO A 444 -53.09 22.13 -29.35
N PRO A 445 -53.11 21.64 -28.10
CA PRO A 445 -53.46 22.46 -26.94
C PRO A 445 -52.39 23.54 -26.72
N HIS A 446 -52.84 24.79 -26.55
CA HIS A 446 -51.99 25.94 -26.20
C HIS A 446 -51.22 25.70 -24.89
N HIS A 447 -49.93 25.40 -24.97
CA HIS A 447 -49.04 25.47 -23.81
C HIS A 447 -48.59 26.92 -23.60
N ARG A 448 -49.11 27.56 -22.56
CA ARG A 448 -48.59 28.82 -22.03
C ARG A 448 -47.16 28.59 -21.52
N SER A 449 -46.20 29.28 -22.11
CA SER A 449 -44.82 29.37 -21.66
C SER A 449 -44.73 30.16 -20.35
N HIS A 450 -44.31 29.54 -19.26
CA HIS A 450 -43.85 30.22 -18.05
C HIS A 450 -42.64 29.47 -17.49
N LEU A 451 -41.46 29.86 -17.93
CA LEU A 451 -40.21 29.68 -17.21
C LEU A 451 -39.28 30.83 -17.58
N LYS A 452 -39.19 31.78 -16.64
CA LYS A 452 -38.29 32.94 -16.66
C LYS A 452 -36.92 32.45 -16.21
N VAL A 453 -35.91 32.64 -17.05
CA VAL A 453 -34.50 32.48 -16.71
C VAL A 453 -34.17 33.45 -15.57
N VAL A 454 -33.78 32.94 -14.41
CA VAL A 454 -33.12 33.73 -13.35
C VAL A 454 -31.63 33.42 -13.42
N LYS A 455 -30.86 34.46 -13.71
CA LYS A 455 -29.41 34.46 -13.68
C LYS A 455 -28.99 34.80 -12.25
N THR A 456 -28.25 33.90 -11.60
CA THR A 456 -27.39 34.20 -10.43
C THR A 456 -26.11 33.43 -10.59
#